data_AF-A0A2R6H5I5-F1
#
_entry.id   AF-A0A2R6H5I5-F1
#
_cell.length_a   1.000
_cell.length_b   1.000
_cell.length_c   1.000
_cell.angle_alpha   90.00
_cell.angle_beta   90.00
_cell.angle_gamma   90.00
#
_symmetry.space_group_name_H-M   'P 1'
#
loop_
_entity.id
_entity.type
_entity.pdbx_description
1 polymer ?
#
loop_
_entity_poly.entity_id
_entity_poly.type
_entity_poly.pdbx_seq_one_letter_code
_entity_poly.pdbx_strand_id
1 'polypeptide(L)'
;MPENDRLSGCLDEIDLEFIEREATPRLLMKLSIQLHLAGLSLSNTVSVLEIFGVSRARSTVHNWVHKADLQPESGQSPDQIAVDETVIWIDGDKYWLYAAVDPESNEFLHTKLEPTRTNALAEIFFGELREKHDVEDAMFLVDDATPLQEACNRHGLDFRYEQHGNRNSVERIFREVKRRTSCFSNCFSHVDPATADDWLRSFAFAWNQLI
;
A
#
# COMPACT_ATOMS: atom_id res chain seq x y z
N MET A 1 -1.35 16.31 -25.93
CA MET A 1 -2.20 15.64 -24.93
C MET A 1 -1.52 14.31 -24.66
N PRO A 2 -1.08 13.99 -23.43
CA PRO A 2 -0.73 12.61 -23.13
C PRO A 2 -2.04 11.82 -23.06
N GLU A 3 -2.09 10.72 -23.79
CA GLU A 3 -3.22 9.79 -23.88
C GLU A 3 -3.57 9.19 -22.51
N ASN A 4 -4.84 8.82 -22.36
CA ASN A 4 -5.40 8.13 -21.20
C ASN A 4 -4.83 6.70 -20.99
N ASP A 5 -3.75 6.32 -21.69
CA ASP A 5 -3.19 4.97 -21.69
C ASP A 5 -2.75 4.49 -20.30
N ARG A 6 -2.34 5.42 -19.43
CA ARG A 6 -1.96 5.10 -18.04
C ARG A 6 -3.16 4.68 -17.17
N LEU A 7 -4.31 5.31 -17.37
CA LEU A 7 -5.53 4.93 -16.65
C LEU A 7 -6.08 3.60 -17.17
N SER A 8 -5.95 3.30 -18.47
CA SER A 8 -6.40 2.00 -19.01
C SER A 8 -5.54 0.84 -18.54
N GLY A 9 -4.20 0.98 -18.50
CA GLY A 9 -3.31 -0.08 -18.01
C GLY A 9 -3.59 -0.47 -16.56
N CYS A 10 -3.69 0.52 -15.66
CA CYS A 10 -4.00 0.33 -14.24
C CYS A 10 -5.38 -0.32 -14.01
N LEU A 11 -6.34 -0.13 -14.92
CA LEU A 11 -7.66 -0.75 -14.79
C LEU A 11 -7.60 -2.24 -15.14
N ASP A 12 -6.80 -2.64 -16.13
CA ASP A 12 -6.73 -4.02 -16.60
C ASP A 12 -6.19 -4.98 -15.53
N GLU A 13 -5.27 -4.50 -14.69
CA GLU A 13 -4.69 -5.27 -13.58
C GLU A 13 -5.64 -5.52 -12.40
N ILE A 14 -6.73 -4.76 -12.27
CA ILE A 14 -7.75 -5.03 -11.24
C ILE A 14 -8.64 -6.18 -11.71
N ASP A 15 -8.43 -7.36 -11.15
CA ASP A 15 -9.31 -8.49 -11.40
C ASP A 15 -10.60 -8.43 -10.57
N LEU A 16 -11.73 -8.77 -11.21
CA LEU A 16 -13.06 -8.80 -10.62
C LEU A 16 -13.69 -10.20 -10.67
N GLU A 17 -12.89 -11.26 -10.75
CA GLU A 17 -13.35 -12.67 -10.73
C GLU A 17 -14.32 -13.00 -9.58
N PHE A 18 -14.23 -12.27 -8.46
CA PHE A 18 -15.15 -12.40 -7.31
C PHE A 18 -16.58 -11.89 -7.57
N ILE A 19 -16.87 -11.32 -8.75
CA ILE A 19 -18.19 -10.78 -9.10
C ILE A 19 -18.99 -11.80 -9.92
N GLU A 20 -19.95 -12.45 -9.26
CA GLU A 20 -20.82 -13.45 -9.87
C GLU A 20 -21.98 -12.84 -10.70
N ARG A 21 -22.39 -11.60 -10.42
CA ARG A 21 -23.53 -10.93 -11.10
C ARG A 21 -23.25 -9.45 -11.38
N GLU A 22 -23.31 -9.07 -12.65
CA GLU A 22 -23.02 -7.72 -13.13
C GLU A 22 -24.23 -6.80 -13.02
N ALA A 23 -24.46 -6.26 -11.82
CA ALA A 23 -25.41 -5.15 -11.62
C ALA A 23 -24.76 -3.76 -11.86
N THR A 24 -23.43 -3.70 -11.90
CA THR A 24 -22.63 -2.51 -12.21
C THR A 24 -21.66 -2.87 -13.34
N PRO A 25 -21.48 -2.02 -14.36
CA PRO A 25 -20.45 -2.23 -15.37
C PRO A 25 -19.06 -2.40 -14.75
N ARG A 26 -18.30 -3.43 -15.16
CA ARG A 26 -16.95 -3.73 -14.63
C ARG A 26 -16.03 -2.53 -14.64
N LEU A 27 -16.05 -1.73 -15.71
CA LEU A 27 -15.25 -0.52 -15.85
C LEU A 27 -15.51 0.48 -14.70
N LEU A 28 -16.77 0.66 -14.31
CA LEU A 28 -17.14 1.57 -13.22
C LEU A 28 -16.76 1.02 -11.84
N MET A 29 -16.73 -0.31 -11.69
CA MET A 29 -16.22 -0.96 -10.48
C MET A 29 -14.71 -0.73 -10.32
N LYS A 30 -13.94 -1.05 -11.37
CA LYS A 30 -12.49 -0.83 -11.41
C LYS A 30 -12.15 0.66 -11.18
N LEU A 31 -12.86 1.57 -11.85
CA LEU A 31 -12.74 3.02 -11.63
C LEU A 31 -13.03 3.41 -10.17
N SER A 32 -14.06 2.83 -9.55
CA SER A 32 -14.40 3.14 -8.16
C SER A 32 -13.32 2.69 -7.19
N ILE A 33 -12.74 1.50 -7.41
CA ILE A 33 -11.62 0.99 -6.63
C ILE A 33 -10.44 1.94 -6.76
N GLN A 34 -10.04 2.28 -7.99
CA GLN A 34 -8.93 3.22 -8.24
C GLN A 34 -9.14 4.58 -7.61
N LEU A 35 -10.31 5.19 -7.80
CA LEU A 35 -10.61 6.51 -7.22
C LEU A 35 -10.51 6.48 -5.70
N HIS A 36 -11.01 5.42 -5.07
CA HIS A 36 -10.93 5.27 -3.63
C HIS A 36 -9.48 5.13 -3.15
N LEU A 37 -8.68 4.28 -3.80
CA LEU A 37 -7.27 4.08 -3.47
C LEU A 37 -6.40 5.31 -3.78
N ALA A 38 -6.78 6.09 -4.79
CA ALA A 38 -6.19 7.40 -5.09
C ALA A 38 -6.53 8.49 -4.07
N GLY A 39 -7.38 8.19 -3.07
CA GLY A 39 -7.67 9.06 -1.93
C GLY A 39 -9.03 9.75 -1.97
N LEU A 40 -9.94 9.40 -2.89
CA LEU A 40 -11.32 9.86 -2.79
C LEU A 40 -12.03 9.15 -1.63
N SER A 41 -12.82 9.89 -0.87
CA SER A 41 -13.72 9.31 0.14
C SER A 41 -14.75 8.39 -0.54
N LEU A 42 -15.24 7.37 0.18
CA LEU A 42 -16.30 6.49 -0.34
C LEU A 42 -17.53 7.28 -0.81
N SER A 43 -17.88 8.37 -0.11
CA SER A 43 -18.98 9.26 -0.52
C SER A 43 -18.72 9.93 -1.86
N ASN A 44 -17.50 10.44 -2.06
CA ASN A 44 -17.12 11.07 -3.32
C ASN A 44 -17.03 10.05 -4.45
N THR A 45 -16.49 8.85 -4.19
CA THR A 45 -16.46 7.76 -5.17
C THR A 45 -17.86 7.34 -5.61
N VAL A 46 -18.80 7.19 -4.66
CA VAL A 46 -20.21 6.93 -4.98
C VAL A 46 -20.82 8.09 -5.78
N SER A 47 -20.52 9.34 -5.45
CA SER A 47 -20.99 10.49 -6.22
C SER A 47 -20.50 10.46 -7.67
N VAL A 48 -19.28 9.99 -7.91
CA VAL A 48 -18.77 9.78 -9.28
C VAL A 48 -19.56 8.69 -10.00
N LEU A 49 -19.88 7.57 -9.34
CA LEU A 49 -20.73 6.51 -9.92
C LEU A 49 -22.13 7.03 -10.31
N GLU A 50 -22.70 7.91 -9.48
CA GLU A 50 -24.03 8.50 -9.74
C GLU A 50 -24.03 9.38 -10.99
N ILE A 51 -22.93 10.07 -11.32
CA ILE A 51 -22.77 10.81 -12.59
C ILE A 51 -22.93 9.87 -13.80
N PHE A 52 -22.49 8.62 -13.67
CA PHE A 52 -22.66 7.58 -14.69
C PHE A 52 -24.00 6.83 -14.59
N GLY A 53 -24.94 7.30 -13.77
CA GLY A 53 -26.27 6.69 -13.60
C GLY A 53 -26.27 5.44 -12.72
N VAL A 54 -25.19 5.16 -11.99
CA VAL A 54 -25.07 3.99 -11.10
C VAL A 54 -25.14 4.43 -9.65
N SER A 55 -26.23 4.09 -8.96
CA SER A 55 -26.34 4.31 -7.51
C SER A 55 -25.85 3.07 -6.74
N ARG A 56 -24.88 3.28 -5.85
CA ARG A 56 -24.34 2.22 -4.97
C ARG A 56 -24.13 2.73 -3.56
N ALA A 57 -24.23 1.82 -2.60
CA ALA A 57 -23.89 2.13 -1.22
C ALA A 57 -22.37 2.25 -1.08
N ARG A 58 -21.93 3.08 -0.13
CA ARG A 58 -20.50 3.22 0.24
C ARG A 58 -19.87 1.86 0.60
N SER A 59 -20.63 1.00 1.29
CA SER A 59 -20.20 -0.36 1.64
C SER A 59 -19.96 -1.25 0.41
N THR A 60 -20.62 -0.99 -0.72
CA THR A 60 -20.40 -1.74 -1.95
C THR A 60 -19.01 -1.45 -2.52
N VAL A 61 -18.63 -0.18 -2.61
CA VAL A 61 -17.29 0.23 -3.08
C VAL A 61 -16.21 -0.29 -2.12
N HIS A 62 -16.44 -0.17 -0.81
CA HIS A 62 -15.55 -0.75 0.20
C HIS A 62 -15.33 -2.26 0.01
N ASN A 63 -16.42 -3.01 -0.19
CA ASN A 63 -16.35 -4.45 -0.43
C ASN A 63 -15.61 -4.81 -1.72
N TRP A 64 -15.74 -3.99 -2.77
CA TRP A 64 -14.99 -4.21 -4.01
C TRP A 64 -13.49 -4.04 -3.81
N VAL A 65 -13.07 -3.02 -3.07
CA VAL A 65 -11.65 -2.79 -2.76
C VAL A 65 -11.09 -3.97 -1.97
N HIS A 66 -11.79 -4.40 -0.92
CA HIS A 66 -11.32 -5.50 -0.07
C HIS A 66 -11.32 -6.85 -0.81
N LYS A 67 -12.35 -7.16 -1.61
CA LYS A 67 -12.42 -8.44 -2.34
C LYS A 67 -11.50 -8.52 -3.56
N ALA A 68 -11.03 -7.38 -4.06
CA ALA A 68 -10.05 -7.37 -5.14
C ALA A 68 -8.67 -7.86 -4.67
N ASP A 69 -8.43 -7.92 -3.36
CA ASP A 69 -7.18 -8.43 -2.74
C ASP A 69 -5.92 -7.91 -3.46
N LEU A 70 -5.91 -6.60 -3.73
CA LEU A 70 -4.86 -5.97 -4.52
C LEU A 70 -3.59 -5.87 -3.68
N GLN A 71 -2.47 -6.29 -4.26
CA GLN A 71 -1.14 -6.22 -3.66
C GLN A 71 -0.11 -5.84 -4.72
N PRO A 72 1.02 -5.22 -4.33
CA PRO A 72 2.12 -4.96 -5.25
C PRO A 72 2.63 -6.24 -5.95
N GLU A 73 3.17 -6.07 -7.16
CA GLU A 73 3.73 -7.19 -7.92
C GLU A 73 4.88 -7.85 -7.17
N SER A 74 4.90 -9.19 -7.16
CA SER A 74 6.00 -9.99 -6.60
C SER A 74 7.06 -10.29 -7.66
N GLY A 75 8.24 -10.73 -7.23
CA GLY A 75 9.33 -11.16 -8.11
C GLY A 75 10.21 -10.04 -8.64
N GLN A 76 10.08 -8.83 -8.09
CA GLN A 76 11.02 -7.73 -8.39
C GLN A 76 12.43 -8.02 -7.86
N SER A 77 13.46 -7.48 -8.52
CA SER A 77 14.87 -7.56 -8.08
C SER A 77 15.54 -6.18 -8.01
N PRO A 78 15.20 -5.35 -7.01
CA PRO A 78 15.74 -4.00 -6.90
C PRO A 78 17.20 -3.99 -6.41
N ASP A 79 18.02 -3.07 -6.92
CA ASP A 79 19.41 -2.88 -6.45
C ASP A 79 19.48 -2.25 -5.04
N GLN A 80 18.46 -1.46 -4.67
CA GLN A 80 18.34 -0.80 -3.38
C GLN A 80 16.92 -0.96 -2.84
N ILE A 81 16.80 -1.13 -1.52
CA ILE A 81 15.50 -1.17 -0.86
C ILE A 81 15.54 -0.27 0.34
N ALA A 82 14.68 0.73 0.36
CA ALA A 82 14.56 1.59 1.50
C ALA A 82 13.40 1.12 2.39
N VAL A 83 13.71 0.85 3.65
CA VAL A 83 12.76 0.36 4.65
C VAL A 83 12.63 1.37 5.77
N ASP A 84 11.40 1.63 6.18
CA ASP A 84 11.11 2.50 7.31
C ASP A 84 9.87 2.03 8.06
N GLU A 85 9.75 2.49 9.31
CA GLU A 85 8.63 2.19 10.19
C GLU A 85 8.00 3.50 10.69
N THR A 86 6.68 3.57 10.69
CA THR A 86 5.98 4.72 11.27
C THR A 86 4.77 4.30 12.10
N VAL A 87 4.50 5.10 13.13
CA VAL A 87 3.24 5.01 13.87
C VAL A 87 2.10 5.60 13.03
N ILE A 88 1.00 4.85 12.96
CA ILE A 88 -0.31 5.32 12.49
C ILE A 88 -1.38 5.06 13.56
N TRP A 89 -2.54 5.70 13.41
CA TRP A 89 -3.67 5.57 14.35
C TRP A 89 -4.86 4.93 13.66
N ILE A 90 -5.37 3.84 14.25
CA ILE A 90 -6.55 3.10 13.77
C ILE A 90 -7.49 2.95 14.95
N ASP A 91 -8.72 3.44 14.79
CA ASP A 91 -9.77 3.43 15.82
C ASP A 91 -9.33 3.96 17.21
N GLY A 92 -8.37 4.90 17.22
CA GLY A 92 -7.82 5.49 18.45
C GLY A 92 -6.63 4.74 19.06
N ASP A 93 -6.29 3.56 18.52
CA ASP A 93 -5.13 2.77 18.92
C ASP A 93 -3.93 3.02 17.99
N LYS A 94 -2.73 2.85 18.55
CA LYS A 94 -1.46 3.02 17.81
C LYS A 94 -1.05 1.71 17.16
N TYR A 95 -0.70 1.79 15.89
CA TYR A 95 -0.11 0.69 15.12
C TYR A 95 1.19 1.13 14.45
N TRP A 96 2.04 0.16 14.13
CA TRP A 96 3.29 0.35 13.40
C TRP A 96 3.13 -0.14 11.97
N LEU A 97 3.25 0.77 11.02
CA LEU A 97 3.31 0.45 9.60
C LEU A 97 4.78 0.33 9.19
N TYR A 98 5.14 -0.86 8.72
CA TYR A 98 6.38 -1.15 8.01
C TYR A 98 6.14 -0.99 6.51
N ALA A 99 7.07 -0.35 5.81
CA ALA A 99 7.05 -0.34 4.34
C ALA A 99 8.46 -0.46 3.77
N ALA A 100 8.55 -1.23 2.69
CA ALA A 100 9.72 -1.36 1.85
C ALA A 100 9.39 -0.77 0.48
N VAL A 101 10.27 0.10 -0.02
CA VAL A 101 10.13 0.75 -1.32
C VAL A 101 11.43 0.67 -2.08
N ASP A 102 11.34 0.56 -3.39
CA ASP A 102 12.48 0.78 -4.28
C ASP A 102 12.67 2.30 -4.46
N PRO A 103 13.79 2.89 -4.02
CA PRO A 103 14.02 4.33 -4.15
C PRO A 103 14.23 4.81 -5.58
N GLU A 104 14.58 3.93 -6.54
CA GLU A 104 14.76 4.30 -7.94
C GLU A 104 13.41 4.50 -8.63
N SER A 105 12.53 3.49 -8.57
CA SER A 105 11.18 3.55 -9.14
C SER A 105 10.19 4.33 -8.26
N ASN A 106 10.42 4.43 -6.95
CA ASN A 106 9.45 4.86 -5.94
C ASN A 106 8.24 3.93 -5.79
N GLU A 107 8.38 2.67 -6.20
CA GLU A 107 7.37 1.63 -6.02
C GLU A 107 7.44 1.02 -4.62
N PHE A 108 6.28 0.68 -4.08
CA PHE A 108 6.17 -0.18 -2.91
C PHE A 108 6.45 -1.63 -3.28
N LEU A 109 7.30 -2.26 -2.49
CA LEU A 109 7.58 -3.69 -2.55
C LEU A 109 6.68 -4.44 -1.56
N HIS A 110 6.66 -3.98 -0.31
CA HIS A 110 5.88 -4.62 0.73
C HIS A 110 5.44 -3.62 1.81
N THR A 111 4.26 -3.85 2.37
CA THR A 111 3.73 -3.08 3.51
C THR A 111 3.13 -4.04 4.51
N LYS A 112 3.33 -3.76 5.81
CA LYS A 112 2.75 -4.55 6.89
C LYS A 112 2.38 -3.70 8.07
N LEU A 113 1.18 -3.92 8.60
CA LEU A 113 0.70 -3.27 9.80
C LEU A 113 0.83 -4.21 11.01
N GLU A 114 1.43 -3.70 12.07
CA GLU A 114 1.70 -4.45 13.28
C GLU A 114 1.22 -3.71 14.55
N PRO A 115 0.71 -4.42 15.58
CA PRO A 115 0.20 -3.78 16.79
C PRO A 115 1.31 -3.23 17.69
N THR A 116 2.54 -3.73 17.53
CA THR A 116 3.69 -3.33 18.37
C THR A 116 4.96 -3.29 17.55
N ARG A 117 5.99 -2.62 18.08
CA ARG A 117 7.33 -2.58 17.51
C ARG A 117 8.23 -3.55 18.25
N THR A 118 8.59 -4.65 17.59
CA THR A 118 9.51 -5.66 18.15
C THR A 118 10.46 -6.19 17.08
N ASN A 119 11.62 -6.69 17.51
CA ASN A 119 12.61 -7.25 16.58
C ASN A 119 12.08 -8.51 15.87
N ALA A 120 11.17 -9.26 16.50
CA ALA A 120 10.55 -10.43 15.91
C ALA A 120 9.59 -10.07 14.77
N LEU A 121 8.80 -8.99 14.92
CA LEU A 121 7.88 -8.52 13.88
C LEU A 121 8.65 -7.90 12.71
N ALA A 122 9.73 -7.17 12.99
CA ALA A 122 10.65 -6.71 11.94
C ALA A 122 11.25 -7.90 11.17
N GLU A 123 11.73 -8.94 11.85
CA GLU A 123 12.24 -10.15 11.20
C GLU A 123 11.20 -10.84 10.32
N ILE A 124 9.95 -10.97 10.78
CA ILE A 124 8.85 -11.50 9.97
C ILE A 124 8.63 -10.65 8.71
N PHE A 125 8.63 -9.31 8.84
CA PHE A 125 8.48 -8.41 7.70
C PHE A 125 9.56 -8.61 6.63
N PHE A 126 10.84 -8.74 7.04
CA PHE A 126 11.93 -9.01 6.11
C PHE A 126 11.85 -10.43 5.51
N GLY A 127 11.39 -11.42 6.27
CA GLY A 127 11.09 -12.76 5.76
C GLY A 127 10.03 -12.73 4.65
N GLU A 128 8.89 -12.08 4.89
CA GLU A 128 7.82 -11.90 3.90
C GLU A 128 8.34 -11.16 2.66
N LEU A 129 9.17 -10.12 2.83
CA LEU A 129 9.75 -9.37 1.72
C LEU A 129 10.65 -10.26 0.84
N ARG A 130 11.48 -11.12 1.45
CA ARG A 130 12.34 -12.08 0.74
C ARG A 130 11.58 -13.20 0.05
N GLU A 131 10.46 -13.63 0.63
CA GLU A 131 9.60 -14.62 -0.02
C GLU A 131 8.93 -14.04 -1.27
N LYS A 132 8.63 -12.75 -1.26
CA LYS A 132 7.97 -12.06 -2.37
C LYS A 132 8.94 -11.57 -3.45
N HIS A 133 10.17 -11.21 -3.12
CA HIS A 133 11.08 -10.52 -4.04
C HIS A 133 12.50 -11.07 -3.96
N ASP A 134 13.25 -10.93 -5.06
CA ASP A 134 14.67 -11.28 -5.12
C ASP A 134 15.52 -10.12 -4.58
N VAL A 135 15.77 -10.14 -3.26
CA VAL A 135 16.36 -9.01 -2.51
C VAL A 135 17.67 -9.37 -1.84
N GLU A 136 18.23 -10.55 -2.11
CA GLU A 136 19.42 -11.04 -1.40
C GLU A 136 20.65 -10.18 -1.69
N ASP A 137 20.79 -9.70 -2.93
CA ASP A 137 21.89 -8.84 -3.37
C ASP A 137 21.57 -7.34 -3.25
N ALA A 138 20.38 -6.98 -2.73
CA ALA A 138 19.95 -5.59 -2.62
C ALA A 138 20.59 -4.88 -1.43
N MET A 139 20.91 -3.59 -1.59
CA MET A 139 21.36 -2.73 -0.50
C MET A 139 20.17 -2.15 0.28
N PHE A 140 20.01 -2.53 1.54
CA PHE A 140 18.94 -2.02 2.40
C PHE A 140 19.28 -0.67 3.02
N LEU A 141 18.38 0.31 2.90
CA LEU A 141 18.49 1.64 3.50
C LEU A 141 17.52 1.74 4.68
N VAL A 142 18.03 1.61 5.91
CA VAL A 142 17.24 1.62 7.16
C VAL A 142 17.60 2.81 8.04
N ASP A 143 16.70 3.21 8.96
CA ASP A 143 16.99 4.21 10.00
C ASP A 143 17.87 3.62 11.12
N ASP A 144 18.01 4.40 12.20
CA ASP A 144 18.72 3.98 13.40
C ASP A 144 17.87 3.03 14.27
N ALA A 145 16.78 2.50 13.73
CA ALA A 145 15.93 1.57 14.44
C ALA A 145 16.68 0.27 14.66
N THR A 146 16.95 -0.02 15.94
CA THR A 146 17.47 -1.30 16.40
C THR A 146 16.72 -2.51 15.81
N PRO A 147 15.37 -2.53 15.72
CA PRO A 147 14.65 -3.65 15.11
C PRO A 147 14.98 -3.93 13.64
N LEU A 148 15.06 -2.90 12.79
CA LEU A 148 15.29 -3.08 11.35
C LEU A 148 16.72 -3.54 11.05
N GLN A 149 17.70 -2.95 11.75
CA GLN A 149 19.10 -3.36 11.63
C GLN A 149 19.31 -4.79 12.12
N GLU A 150 18.68 -5.18 13.23
CA GLU A 150 18.74 -6.57 13.71
C GLU A 150 18.12 -7.55 12.72
N ALA A 151 16.98 -7.21 12.10
CA ALA A 151 16.35 -8.04 11.10
C ALA A 151 17.26 -8.24 9.88
N CYS A 152 17.88 -7.17 9.35
CA CYS A 152 18.86 -7.27 8.26
C CYS A 152 20.01 -8.22 8.63
N ASN A 153 20.60 -8.05 9.81
CA ASN A 153 21.70 -8.88 10.29
C ASN A 153 21.31 -10.37 10.40
N ARG A 154 20.11 -10.69 10.91
CA ARG A 154 19.64 -12.08 11.05
C ARG A 154 19.40 -12.74 9.70
N HIS A 155 18.94 -11.98 8.71
CA HIS A 155 18.72 -12.48 7.36
C HIS A 155 19.98 -12.47 6.49
N GLY A 156 21.09 -11.91 6.98
CA GLY A 156 22.35 -11.80 6.23
C GLY A 156 22.29 -10.78 5.09
N LEU A 157 21.43 -9.77 5.20
CA LEU A 157 21.21 -8.75 4.18
C LEU A 157 22.18 -7.59 4.36
N ASP A 158 22.72 -7.08 3.25
CA ASP A 158 23.54 -5.89 3.24
C ASP A 158 22.69 -4.66 3.55
N PHE A 159 23.08 -3.87 4.54
CA PHE A 159 22.36 -2.65 4.91
C PHE A 159 23.30 -1.48 5.17
N ARG A 160 22.80 -0.29 4.87
CA ARG A 160 23.44 0.98 5.14
C ARG A 160 22.53 1.86 5.98
N TYR A 161 23.14 2.46 6.99
CA TYR A 161 22.52 3.54 7.73
C TYR A 161 22.52 4.84 6.91
N GLU A 162 21.35 5.43 6.70
CA GLU A 162 21.23 6.71 5.99
C GLU A 162 20.22 7.62 6.70
N GLN A 163 20.71 8.69 7.36
CA GLN A 163 19.81 9.66 8.01
C GLN A 163 19.10 10.60 7.02
N HIS A 164 19.74 11.02 5.92
CA HIS A 164 19.21 12.04 5.00
C HIS A 164 19.74 11.87 3.56
N GLY A 165 19.20 10.91 2.81
CA GLY A 165 19.59 10.60 1.41
C GLY A 165 18.44 10.03 0.57
N ASN A 166 18.62 8.87 -0.07
CA ASN A 166 17.59 8.21 -0.91
C ASN A 166 16.31 7.85 -0.11
N ARG A 167 16.37 7.88 1.23
CA ARG A 167 15.20 7.79 2.13
C ARG A 167 14.20 8.96 1.99
N ASN A 168 14.55 10.05 1.31
CA ASN A 168 13.59 11.11 0.99
C ASN A 168 12.37 10.59 0.21
N SER A 169 12.56 9.58 -0.64
CA SER A 169 11.47 8.92 -1.37
C SER A 169 10.53 8.20 -0.41
N VAL A 170 11.09 7.43 0.53
CA VAL A 170 10.33 6.71 1.57
C VAL A 170 9.59 7.69 2.46
N GLU A 171 10.25 8.70 3.01
CA GLU A 171 9.61 9.72 3.85
C GLU A 171 8.51 10.47 3.10
N ARG A 172 8.70 10.75 1.82
CA ARG A 172 7.69 11.38 0.96
C ARG A 172 6.48 10.46 0.76
N ILE A 173 6.73 9.19 0.51
CA ILE A 173 5.69 8.16 0.37
C ILE A 173 4.93 8.00 1.70
N PHE A 174 5.61 7.87 2.83
CA PHE A 174 4.99 7.82 4.16
C PHE A 174 4.24 9.09 4.51
N ARG A 175 4.72 10.26 4.09
CA ARG A 175 3.99 11.52 4.25
C ARG A 175 2.71 11.50 3.43
N GLU A 176 2.72 10.90 2.24
CA GLU A 176 1.53 10.75 1.41
C GLU A 176 0.57 9.68 1.97
N VAL A 177 1.08 8.55 2.48
CA VAL A 177 0.29 7.57 3.25
C VAL A 177 -0.36 8.24 4.45
N LYS A 178 0.41 8.98 5.27
CA LYS A 178 -0.11 9.77 6.40
C LYS A 178 -1.10 10.83 5.97
N ARG A 179 -0.84 11.54 4.88
CA ARG A 179 -1.74 12.56 4.35
C ARG A 179 -3.05 11.93 3.92
N ARG A 180 -3.02 10.81 3.19
CA ARG A 180 -4.22 10.12 2.71
C ARG A 180 -4.97 9.51 3.88
N THR A 181 -4.31 8.78 4.78
CA THR A 181 -4.90 8.29 6.04
C THR A 181 -5.41 9.41 6.96
N SER A 182 -4.82 10.60 6.92
CA SER A 182 -5.37 11.79 7.59
C SER A 182 -6.52 12.44 6.84
N CYS A 183 -6.62 12.32 5.52
CA CYS A 183 -7.84 12.67 4.77
C CYS A 183 -8.96 11.65 5.01
N PHE A 184 -8.60 10.42 5.39
CA PHE A 184 -9.49 9.46 6.03
C PHE A 184 -9.84 9.84 7.47
N SER A 185 -9.60 11.08 7.95
CA SER A 185 -9.97 11.67 9.26
C SER A 185 -11.49 11.64 9.56
N ASN A 186 -12.09 10.46 9.47
CA ASN A 186 -12.45 9.67 10.64
C ASN A 186 -11.65 8.33 10.59
N CYS A 187 -10.36 8.40 10.96
CA CYS A 187 -9.31 7.38 10.81
C CYS A 187 -9.82 5.95 10.97
N PHE A 188 -9.89 5.12 9.92
CA PHE A 188 -10.30 3.70 9.99
C PHE A 188 -11.24 3.40 11.18
N SER A 189 -12.29 4.21 11.33
CA SER A 189 -13.10 4.17 12.55
C SER A 189 -14.04 3.00 12.40
N HIS A 190 -14.10 2.12 13.40
CA HIS A 190 -14.80 0.84 13.32
C HIS A 190 -14.22 -0.14 12.26
N VAL A 191 -12.93 -0.01 11.91
CA VAL A 191 -12.27 -0.92 10.98
C VAL A 191 -11.28 -1.79 11.73
N ASP A 192 -11.36 -3.09 11.51
CA ASP A 192 -10.42 -4.04 12.09
C ASP A 192 -9.00 -3.83 11.51
N PRO A 193 -7.92 -4.00 12.30
CA PRO A 193 -6.56 -3.83 11.82
C PRO A 193 -6.21 -4.66 10.58
N ALA A 194 -6.76 -5.87 10.44
CA ALA A 194 -6.55 -6.69 9.25
C ALA A 194 -7.13 -6.02 8.00
N THR A 195 -8.30 -5.39 8.11
CA THR A 195 -8.90 -4.63 7.00
C THR A 195 -8.10 -3.37 6.67
N ALA A 196 -7.50 -2.73 7.68
CA ALA A 196 -6.60 -1.60 7.45
C ALA A 196 -5.31 -2.03 6.73
N ASP A 197 -4.76 -3.19 7.11
CA ASP A 197 -3.59 -3.79 6.44
C ASP A 197 -3.89 -4.18 4.99
N ASP A 198 -5.04 -4.81 4.71
CA ASP A 198 -5.49 -5.11 3.35
C ASP A 198 -5.62 -3.83 2.50
N TRP A 199 -6.19 -2.76 3.09
CA TRP A 199 -6.31 -1.48 2.42
C TRP A 199 -4.94 -0.87 2.12
N LEU A 200 -3.97 -0.97 3.04
CA LEU A 200 -2.60 -0.49 2.84
C LEU A 200 -1.90 -1.23 1.70
N ARG A 201 -2.11 -2.55 1.57
CA ARG A 201 -1.62 -3.35 0.45
C ARG A 201 -2.26 -2.93 -0.88
N SER A 202 -3.58 -2.72 -0.90
CA SER A 202 -4.29 -2.21 -2.08
C SER A 202 -3.84 -0.80 -2.46
N PHE A 203 -3.55 0.03 -1.46
CA PHE A 203 -3.00 1.36 -1.66
C PHE A 203 -1.61 1.30 -2.32
N ALA A 204 -0.73 0.42 -1.83
CA ALA A 204 0.60 0.20 -2.40
C ALA A 204 0.51 -0.24 -3.87
N PHE A 205 -0.40 -1.17 -4.20
CA PHE A 205 -0.70 -1.53 -5.59
C PHE A 205 -1.10 -0.31 -6.44
N ALA A 206 -2.12 0.44 -5.99
CA ALA A 206 -2.59 1.59 -6.74
C ALA A 206 -1.55 2.71 -6.86
N TRP A 207 -0.64 2.83 -5.90
CA TRP A 207 0.48 3.77 -5.93
C TRP A 207 1.45 3.44 -7.07
N ASN A 208 1.86 2.18 -7.19
CA ASN A 208 2.81 1.74 -8.21
C ASN A 208 2.26 1.99 -9.61
N GLN A 209 0.94 1.91 -9.79
CA GLN A 209 0.28 2.17 -11.05
C GLN A 209 0.16 3.65 -11.47
N LEU A 210 0.44 4.58 -10.55
CA LEU A 210 0.30 6.03 -10.80
C LEU A 210 1.63 6.71 -11.15
N ILE A 211 2.75 6.01 -11.00
CA ILE A 211 4.11 6.49 -11.27
C ILE A 211 4.46 6.24 -12.75
#